data_AF-A0A7V8YIY0-F1
#
_entry.id   AF-A0A7V8YIY0-F1
#
_cell.length_a   1.000
_cell.length_b   1.000
_cell.length_c   1.000
_cell.angle_alpha   90.00
_cell.angle_beta   90.00
_cell.angle_gamma   90.00
#
_symmetry.space_group_name_H-M   'P 1'
#
loop_
_entity.id
_entity.type
_entity.pdbx_description
1 polymer ?
#
loop_
_entity_poly.entity_id
_entity_poly.type
_entity_poly.pdbx_seq_one_letter_code
_entity_poly.pdbx_strand_id
1 'polypeptide(L)'
;GRNASRLGVPELTVVTGPAPGALAGLEPPDTVFVGGGLSAPGVLDVCWTALRPGGRLVVNTVTLEGEALLLEYHQRHGGSLTRIEIQRAGPVGGLTTWRPALPVTQWVVDSRC
;
A
#
# COMPACT_ATOMS: atom_id res chain seq x y z
N GLY A 1 13.89 -14.76 2.22
CA GLY A 1 14.08 -13.79 1.12
C GLY A 1 14.34 -14.48 -0.22
N ARG A 2 13.33 -15.09 -0.85
CA ARG A 2 13.46 -15.68 -2.21
C ARG A 2 13.38 -14.61 -3.32
N ASN A 3 12.47 -13.65 -3.18
CA ASN A 3 12.36 -12.56 -4.14
C ASN A 3 13.52 -11.58 -4.00
N ALA A 4 13.94 -11.29 -2.77
CA ALA A 4 15.07 -10.42 -2.48
C ALA A 4 16.35 -10.87 -3.20
N SER A 5 16.68 -12.17 -3.11
CA SER A 5 17.83 -12.74 -3.81
C SER A 5 17.66 -12.73 -5.33
N ARG A 6 16.47 -13.11 -5.83
CA ARG A 6 16.17 -13.11 -7.28
C ARG A 6 16.20 -11.72 -7.92
N LEU A 7 15.83 -10.69 -7.17
CA LEU A 7 15.72 -9.31 -7.66
C LEU A 7 16.97 -8.47 -7.34
N GLY A 8 17.98 -9.06 -6.69
CA GLY A 8 19.25 -8.38 -6.44
C GLY A 8 19.14 -7.19 -5.49
N VAL A 9 18.36 -7.31 -4.42
CA VAL A 9 18.19 -6.25 -3.39
C VAL A 9 18.88 -6.64 -2.08
N PRO A 10 20.23 -6.59 -2.01
CA PRO A 10 20.99 -7.06 -0.84
C PRO A 10 20.77 -6.21 0.41
N GLU A 11 20.34 -4.97 0.25
CA GLU A 11 20.06 -4.03 1.35
C GLU A 11 18.67 -4.23 1.99
N LEU A 12 17.87 -5.19 1.49
CA LEU A 12 16.54 -5.45 2.03
C LEU A 12 16.61 -6.12 3.39
N THR A 13 16.19 -5.40 4.42
CA THR A 13 15.94 -5.97 5.75
C THR A 13 14.49 -6.48 5.84
N VAL A 14 14.32 -7.74 6.24
CA VAL A 14 12.99 -8.34 6.46
C VAL A 14 12.71 -8.39 7.96
N VAL A 15 11.73 -7.59 8.40
CA VAL A 15 11.21 -7.62 9.76
C VAL A 15 9.95 -8.49 9.77
N THR A 16 9.95 -9.55 10.57
CA THR A 16 8.82 -10.49 10.65
C THR A 16 7.99 -10.20 11.89
N GLY A 17 6.71 -9.89 11.69
CA GLY A 17 5.75 -9.68 12.76
C GLY A 17 4.54 -8.88 12.26
N PRO A 18 3.47 -8.78 13.06
CA PRO A 18 2.30 -8.01 12.70
C PRO A 18 2.54 -6.51 12.88
N ALA A 19 2.11 -5.70 11.91
CA ALA A 19 1.93 -4.26 12.13
C ALA A 19 0.70 -4.01 13.04
N PRO A 20 0.71 -2.96 13.89
CA PRO A 20 1.77 -1.96 14.00
C PRO A 20 2.97 -2.40 14.87
N GLY A 21 2.85 -3.48 15.66
CA GLY A 21 3.88 -3.87 16.63
C GLY A 21 5.27 -4.09 16.05
N ALA A 22 5.37 -4.73 14.89
CA ALA A 22 6.63 -4.97 14.19
C ALA A 22 7.29 -3.71 13.60
N LEU A 23 6.58 -2.58 13.57
CA LEU A 23 7.12 -1.30 13.11
C LEU A 23 7.83 -0.52 14.24
N ALA A 24 7.66 -0.94 15.50
CA ALA A 24 8.23 -0.26 16.64
C ALA A 24 9.78 -0.32 16.61
N GLY A 25 10.42 0.83 16.82
CA GLY A 25 11.88 0.95 16.88
C GLY A 25 12.59 0.93 15.53
N LEU A 26 11.84 0.90 14.41
CA LEU A 26 12.43 1.12 13.08
C LEU A 26 12.78 2.59 12.90
N GLU A 27 13.82 2.83 12.10
CA GLU A 27 14.21 4.18 11.69
C GLU A 27 13.04 4.89 10.96
N PRO A 28 12.81 6.19 11.22
CA PRO A 28 11.80 6.96 10.51
C PRO A 28 12.01 6.88 8.98
N PRO A 29 11.03 6.42 8.20
CA PRO A 29 11.19 6.29 6.75
C PRO A 29 10.97 7.61 6.01
N ASP A 30 11.62 7.75 4.85
CA ASP A 30 11.31 8.81 3.87
C ASP A 30 10.06 8.46 3.05
N THR A 31 9.73 7.17 2.93
CA THR A 31 8.57 6.69 2.18
C THR A 31 8.03 5.40 2.77
N VAL A 32 6.70 5.29 2.86
CA VAL A 32 5.99 4.10 3.31
C VAL A 32 5.05 3.63 2.22
N PHE A 33 5.06 2.32 1.95
CA PHE A 33 4.08 1.65 1.12
C PHE A 33 3.27 0.65 1.95
N VAL A 34 1.95 0.80 1.98
CA VAL A 34 1.02 -0.14 2.64
C VAL A 34 0.22 -0.89 1.58
N GLY A 35 0.59 -2.14 1.33
CA GLY A 35 -0.09 -3.02 0.37
C GLY A 35 -1.13 -3.96 0.99
N GLY A 36 -1.23 -4.02 2.31
CA GLY A 36 -2.14 -4.88 3.06
C GLY A 36 -2.12 -4.56 4.55
N GLY A 37 -3.02 -5.16 5.32
CA GLY A 37 -3.10 -4.94 6.77
C GLY A 37 -3.84 -3.66 7.19
N LEU A 38 -4.54 -2.98 6.27
CA LEU A 38 -5.38 -1.82 6.59
C LEU A 38 -6.54 -2.14 7.54
N SER A 39 -6.92 -3.40 7.65
CA SER A 39 -7.94 -3.87 8.61
C SER A 39 -7.42 -3.92 10.05
N ALA A 40 -6.10 -3.85 10.27
CA ALA A 40 -5.53 -3.81 11.62
C ALA A 40 -5.57 -2.36 12.14
N PRO A 41 -6.23 -2.11 13.30
CA PRO A 41 -6.33 -0.77 13.85
C PRO A 41 -4.98 -0.11 14.07
N GLY A 42 -4.87 1.18 13.72
CA GLY A 42 -3.69 2.01 13.99
C GLY A 42 -2.49 1.80 13.06
N VAL A 43 -2.53 0.85 12.12
CA VAL A 43 -1.42 0.67 11.16
C VAL A 43 -1.18 1.94 10.35
N LEU A 44 -2.25 2.55 9.81
CA LEU A 44 -2.11 3.72 8.96
C LEU A 44 -1.65 4.96 9.75
N ASP A 45 -2.11 5.12 10.99
CA ASP A 45 -1.65 6.17 11.91
C ASP A 45 -0.16 6.06 12.24
N VAL A 46 0.31 4.85 12.55
CA VAL A 46 1.73 4.60 12.86
C VAL A 46 2.58 4.88 11.63
N CYS A 47 2.16 4.42 10.45
CA CYS A 47 2.86 4.71 9.20
C CYS A 47 2.93 6.21 8.90
N TRP A 48 1.82 6.94 9.06
CA TRP A 48 1.77 8.38 8.83
C TRP A 48 2.65 9.17 9.80
N THR A 49 2.61 8.81 11.09
CA THR A 49 3.36 9.49 12.16
C THR A 49 4.86 9.17 12.10
N ALA A 50 5.24 8.00 11.60
CA ALA A 50 6.64 7.59 11.49
C ALA A 50 7.39 8.30 10.35
N LEU A 51 6.68 8.82 9.34
CA LEU A 51 7.32 9.49 8.21
C LEU A 51 8.15 10.69 8.65
N ARG A 52 9.34 10.83 8.07
CA ARG A 52 10.09 12.08 8.16
C ARG A 52 9.29 13.25 7.53
N PRO A 53 9.52 14.51 7.94
CA PRO A 53 8.93 15.66 7.26
C PRO A 53 9.23 15.65 5.77
N GLY A 54 8.23 15.87 4.92
CA GLY A 54 8.36 15.74 3.47
C GLY A 54 8.29 14.31 2.92
N GLY A 55 8.10 13.31 3.78
CA GLY A 55 8.04 11.90 3.41
C GLY A 55 6.73 11.50 2.74
N ARG A 56 6.74 10.41 1.97
CA ARG A 56 5.60 9.97 1.16
C ARG A 56 4.89 8.74 1.73
N LEU A 57 3.56 8.77 1.77
CA LEU A 57 2.73 7.60 2.06
C LEU A 57 2.00 7.15 0.78
N VAL A 58 2.13 5.87 0.44
CA VAL A 58 1.38 5.22 -0.64
C VAL A 58 0.60 4.04 -0.06
N VAL A 59 -0.69 3.97 -0.33
CA VAL A 59 -1.56 2.91 0.18
C VAL A 59 -2.40 2.33 -0.93
N ASN A 60 -2.42 1.00 -1.04
CA ASN A 60 -3.30 0.29 -1.96
C ASN A 60 -4.33 -0.53 -1.20
N THR A 61 -5.57 -0.53 -1.68
CA THR A 61 -6.66 -1.38 -1.19
C THR A 61 -7.50 -1.92 -2.34
N VAL A 62 -8.12 -3.07 -2.13
CA VAL A 62 -9.09 -3.70 -3.05
C VAL A 62 -10.46 -3.95 -2.38
N THR A 63 -10.59 -3.57 -1.11
CA THR A 63 -11.79 -3.78 -0.29
C THR A 63 -12.47 -2.45 -0.01
N LEU A 64 -13.81 -2.45 0.07
CA LEU A 64 -14.60 -1.24 0.35
C LEU A 64 -14.28 -0.63 1.72
N GLU A 65 -14.00 -1.45 2.74
CA GLU A 65 -13.61 -1.00 4.08
C GLU A 65 -12.29 -0.20 4.03
N GLY A 66 -11.31 -0.72 3.28
CA GLY A 66 -10.07 0.01 3.02
C GLY A 66 -10.29 1.27 2.20
N GLU A 67 -11.21 1.27 1.22
CA GLU A 67 -11.55 2.48 0.46
C GLU A 67 -12.19 3.57 1.33
N ALA A 68 -13.08 3.19 2.24
CA ALA A 68 -13.68 4.10 3.21
C ALA A 68 -12.61 4.73 4.11
N LEU A 69 -11.66 3.93 4.60
CA LEU A 69 -10.50 4.42 5.37
C LEU A 69 -9.64 5.38 4.56
N LEU A 70 -9.33 5.07 3.30
CA LEU A 70 -8.55 5.96 2.44
C LEU A 70 -9.28 7.28 2.16
N LEU A 71 -10.60 7.24 2.01
CA LEU A 71 -11.39 8.45 1.82
C LEU A 71 -11.36 9.36 3.06
N GLU A 72 -11.43 8.79 4.26
CA GLU A 72 -11.29 9.50 5.53
C GLU A 72 -9.91 10.20 5.64
N TYR A 73 -8.82 9.47 5.36
CA TYR A 73 -7.47 10.05 5.42
C TYR A 73 -7.22 11.08 4.32
N HIS A 74 -7.73 10.84 3.11
CA HIS A 74 -7.66 11.79 2.01
C HIS A 74 -8.39 13.10 2.35
N GLN A 75 -9.55 13.05 3.02
CA GLN A 75 -10.23 14.27 3.48
C GLN A 75 -9.42 15.06 4.51
N ARG A 76 -8.67 14.37 5.38
CA ARG A 76 -7.84 14.99 6.42
C ARG A 76 -6.53 15.57 5.89
N HIS A 77 -5.85 14.83 5.01
CA HIS A 77 -4.47 15.12 4.62
C HIS A 77 -4.31 15.53 3.14
N GLY A 78 -5.38 15.41 2.34
CA GLY A 78 -5.34 15.63 0.90
C GLY A 78 -4.64 14.49 0.17
N GLY A 79 -3.77 14.84 -0.78
CA GLY A 79 -3.12 13.88 -1.67
C GLY A 79 -3.99 13.55 -2.88
N SER A 80 -3.72 12.42 -3.51
CA SER A 80 -4.44 11.96 -4.71
C SER A 80 -4.98 10.55 -4.52
N LEU A 81 -6.26 10.36 -4.84
CA LEU A 81 -6.89 9.05 -4.98
C LEU A 81 -6.95 8.66 -6.45
N THR A 82 -6.49 7.46 -6.77
CA THR A 82 -6.55 6.88 -8.12
C THR A 82 -7.21 5.51 -8.07
N ARG A 83 -8.19 5.27 -8.93
CA ARG A 83 -8.75 3.93 -9.14
C ARG A 83 -8.13 3.30 -10.38
N ILE A 84 -7.58 2.11 -10.23
CA ILE A 84 -6.83 1.40 -11.26
C ILE A 84 -7.59 0.11 -11.61
N GLU A 85 -8.04 0.02 -12.85
CA GLU A 85 -8.75 -1.14 -13.39
C GLU A 85 -7.95 -1.73 -14.55
N ILE A 86 -7.67 -3.02 -14.46
CA ILE A 86 -6.85 -3.71 -15.46
C ILE A 86 -7.57 -4.98 -15.89
N GLN A 87 -7.67 -5.15 -17.20
CA GLN A 87 -8.15 -6.36 -17.84
C GLN A 87 -7.01 -7.01 -18.63
N ARG A 88 -6.94 -8.35 -18.59
CA ARG A 88 -5.95 -9.10 -19.38
C ARG A 88 -6.67 -10.16 -20.20
N ALA A 89 -6.18 -10.39 -21.42
CA ALA A 89 -6.68 -11.45 -22.26
C ALA A 89 -6.45 -12.82 -21.59
N GLY A 90 -7.46 -13.68 -21.61
CA GLY A 90 -7.38 -15.03 -21.09
C GLY A 90 -8.40 -15.97 -21.75
N PRO A 91 -8.25 -17.29 -21.58
CA PRO A 91 -9.08 -18.25 -22.28
C PRO A 91 -10.52 -18.29 -21.73
N VAL A 92 -11.50 -18.56 -22.60
CA VAL A 92 -12.87 -18.97 -22.28
C VAL A 92 -13.30 -20.05 -23.27
N GLY A 93 -13.33 -21.31 -22.82
CA GLY A 93 -13.39 -22.44 -23.75
C GLY A 93 -12.23 -22.38 -24.74
N GLY A 94 -12.52 -22.43 -26.04
CA GLY A 94 -11.54 -22.31 -27.13
C GLY A 94 -11.29 -20.89 -27.67
N LEU A 95 -11.87 -19.86 -27.04
CA LEU A 95 -11.76 -18.46 -27.47
C LEU A 95 -11.03 -17.61 -26.42
N THR A 96 -10.76 -16.35 -26.75
CA THR A 96 -10.10 -15.37 -25.87
C THR A 96 -11.11 -14.32 -25.41
N THR A 97 -11.08 -13.97 -24.12
CA THR A 97 -11.90 -12.89 -23.53
C THR A 97 -11.06 -11.99 -22.62
N TRP A 98 -11.60 -10.83 -22.27
CA TRP A 98 -11.05 -9.96 -21.23
C TRP A 98 -11.43 -10.49 -19.85
N ARG A 99 -10.42 -10.72 -19.01
CA ARG A 99 -10.59 -11.07 -17.59
C ARG A 99 -10.23 -9.86 -16.73
N PRO A 100 -11.20 -9.19 -16.08
CA PRO A 100 -10.91 -8.09 -15.17
C PRO A 100 -10.23 -8.60 -13.90
N ALA A 101 -9.20 -7.88 -13.46
CA ALA A 101 -8.69 -7.99 -12.09
C ALA A 101 -9.60 -7.20 -11.13
N LEU A 102 -9.52 -7.50 -9.83
CA LEU A 102 -10.12 -6.62 -8.83
C LEU A 102 -9.52 -5.21 -8.99
N PRO A 103 -10.36 -4.15 -9.03
CA PRO A 103 -9.87 -2.78 -9.03
C PRO A 103 -9.00 -2.50 -7.78
N VAL A 104 -7.93 -1.73 -7.97
CA VAL A 104 -7.12 -1.24 -6.87
C VAL A 104 -7.39 0.24 -6.70
N THR A 105 -7.76 0.66 -5.50
CA THR A 105 -7.78 2.07 -5.10
C THR A 105 -6.44 2.38 -4.45
N GLN A 106 -5.74 3.38 -5.00
CA GLN A 106 -4.46 3.87 -4.50
C GLN A 106 -4.62 5.29 -3.96
N TRP A 107 -4.10 5.53 -2.75
CA TRP A 107 -3.93 6.85 -2.19
C TRP A 107 -2.44 7.19 -2.10
N VAL A 108 -2.07 8.39 -2.54
CA VAL A 108 -0.71 8.94 -2.44
C VAL A 108 -0.79 10.31 -1.79
N VAL A 109 0.02 10.52 -0.75
CA VAL A 109 0.12 11.80 -0.05
C VAL A 109 1.56 12.04 0.42
N ASP A 110 1.96 13.31 0.46
CA ASP A 110 3.24 13.75 1.02
C ASP A 110 2.97 14.40 2.39
N SER A 111 3.72 13.99 3.42
CA SER A 111 3.72 14.67 4.72
C SER A 111 4.29 16.07 4.51
N ARG A 112 3.60 17.09 5.03
CA ARG A 112 4.08 18.47 4.86
C ARG A 112 5.41 18.64 5.62
N CYS A 113 6.32 19.44 5.06
CA CYS A 113 7.56 19.84 5.72
C CYS A 113 7.29 20.68 6.98
#